data_AF-A0A2V9KX34-F1
#
_entry.id   AF-A0A2V9KX34-F1
#
_cell.length_a   1.000
_cell.length_b   1.000
_cell.length_c   1.000
_cell.angle_alpha   90.00
_cell.angle_beta   90.00
_cell.angle_gamma   90.00
#
_symmetry.space_group_name_H-M   'P 1'
#
loop_
_entity.id
_entity.type
_entity.pdbx_description
1 polymer ?
#
loop_
_entity_poly.entity_id
_entity_poly.type
_entity_poly.pdbx_seq_one_letter_code
_entity_poly.pdbx_strand_id
1 'polypeptide(L)'
;MCLWSEGLIFMPVPEIQQHAARNLVGSAVIYVVAAIVLAALAAILKLPRVEGPKVELRSAGKTALLVVVCGVAYALYYLVFGAITYQFFTKGYYPDAPQLVARLGLWFWVIQIGRGTLMTLAVLPVIRTLRMSRVQAAFAVGLLVWVAGGAAPLLLPNPLMGPTQRFIHTIEILTQNAALGITAVLLVRPKQARSGAGLPAEVPARV
;
A
#
# COMPACT_ATOMS: atom_id res chain seq x y z
N MET A 1 -7.90 -6.73 -4.63
CA MET A 1 -8.23 -5.32 -4.91
C MET A 1 -7.61 -4.90 -6.22
N CYS A 2 -6.31 -5.11 -6.47
CA CYS A 2 -5.68 -4.77 -7.77
C CYS A 2 -6.35 -5.48 -8.96
N LEU A 3 -6.41 -6.82 -8.94
CA LEU A 3 -7.13 -7.62 -9.94
C LEU A 3 -8.63 -7.26 -10.07
N TRP A 4 -9.28 -6.91 -8.96
CA TRP A 4 -10.71 -6.55 -8.97
C TRP A 4 -10.95 -5.19 -9.61
N SER A 5 -10.17 -4.16 -9.22
CA SER A 5 -10.27 -2.85 -9.83
C SER A 5 -9.85 -2.89 -11.30
N GLU A 6 -8.82 -3.66 -11.65
CA GLU A 6 -8.41 -3.81 -13.05
C GLU A 6 -9.46 -4.55 -13.88
N GLY A 7 -10.08 -5.60 -13.34
CA GLY A 7 -11.19 -6.30 -13.98
C GLY A 7 -12.44 -5.43 -14.13
N LEU A 8 -12.75 -4.57 -13.16
CA LEU A 8 -13.91 -3.68 -13.22
C LEU A 8 -13.69 -2.46 -14.12
N ILE A 9 -12.45 -1.94 -14.19
CA ILE A 9 -12.09 -0.78 -15.00
C ILE A 9 -11.84 -1.20 -16.46
N PHE A 10 -11.08 -2.27 -16.71
CA PHE A 10 -10.53 -2.55 -18.05
C PHE A 10 -11.25 -3.67 -18.82
N MET A 11 -12.20 -4.38 -18.21
CA MET A 11 -12.93 -5.44 -18.90
C MET A 11 -14.42 -5.14 -19.07
N PRO A 12 -14.95 -5.17 -20.31
CA PRO A 12 -16.37 -5.01 -20.58
C PRO A 12 -17.09 -6.36 -20.41
N VAL A 13 -16.90 -7.03 -19.26
CA VAL A 13 -17.58 -8.31 -18.97
C VAL A 13 -18.81 -8.00 -18.10
N PRO A 14 -20.03 -8.21 -18.62
CA PRO A 14 -21.28 -7.89 -17.91
C PRO A 14 -21.37 -8.57 -16.53
N GLU A 15 -20.80 -9.77 -16.39
CA GLU A 15 -20.81 -10.56 -15.15
C GLU A 15 -19.99 -9.94 -14.02
N ILE A 16 -18.88 -9.25 -14.35
CA ILE A 16 -18.06 -8.53 -13.35
C ILE A 16 -18.76 -7.27 -12.88
N GLN A 17 -19.47 -6.58 -13.79
CA GLN A 17 -20.24 -5.38 -13.47
C GLN A 17 -21.53 -5.69 -12.68
N GLN A 18 -22.22 -6.78 -13.02
CA GLN A 18 -23.44 -7.24 -12.33
C GLN A 18 -23.19 -7.73 -10.90
N HIS A 19 -21.99 -8.25 -10.60
CA HIS A 19 -21.61 -8.69 -9.26
C HIS A 19 -20.47 -7.87 -8.63
N ALA A 20 -20.30 -6.62 -9.08
CA ALA A 20 -19.25 -5.72 -8.61
C ALA A 20 -19.18 -5.62 -7.08
N ALA A 21 -20.32 -5.48 -6.41
CA ALA A 21 -20.40 -5.41 -4.94
C ALA A 21 -19.97 -6.72 -4.26
N ARG A 22 -20.36 -7.89 -4.79
CA ARG A 22 -19.97 -9.20 -4.25
C ARG A 22 -18.46 -9.44 -4.43
N ASN A 23 -17.91 -9.04 -5.57
CA ASN A 23 -16.47 -9.17 -5.86
C ASN A 23 -15.62 -8.16 -5.07
N LEU A 24 -16.18 -6.98 -4.76
CA LEU A 24 -15.60 -6.01 -3.83
C LEU A 24 -15.55 -6.58 -2.41
N VAL A 25 -16.64 -7.17 -1.94
CA VAL A 25 -16.71 -7.84 -0.63
C VAL A 25 -15.72 -8.99 -0.57
N GLY A 26 -15.67 -9.87 -1.58
CA GLY A 26 -14.70 -10.96 -1.65
C GLY A 26 -13.25 -10.46 -1.64
N SER A 27 -12.96 -9.38 -2.38
CA SER A 27 -11.65 -8.74 -2.34
C SER A 27 -11.34 -8.13 -0.97
N ALA A 28 -12.26 -7.38 -0.37
CA ALA A 28 -12.09 -6.78 0.95
C ALA A 28 -11.86 -7.84 2.03
N VAL A 29 -12.60 -8.95 1.99
CA VAL A 29 -12.41 -10.11 2.87
C VAL A 29 -11.00 -10.67 2.72
N ILE A 30 -10.47 -10.81 1.51
CA ILE A 30 -9.08 -11.29 1.31
C ILE A 30 -8.07 -10.35 1.97
N TYR A 31 -8.24 -9.01 1.92
CA TYR A 31 -7.31 -8.10 2.61
C TYR A 31 -7.50 -8.09 4.13
N VAL A 32 -8.72 -8.28 4.62
CA VAL A 32 -8.97 -8.43 6.06
C VAL A 32 -8.33 -9.73 6.56
N VAL A 33 -8.51 -10.84 5.84
CA VAL A 33 -7.86 -12.12 6.13
C VAL A 33 -6.34 -11.98 6.05
N ALA A 34 -5.80 -11.34 5.00
CA ALA A 34 -4.37 -11.09 4.89
C ALA A 34 -3.86 -10.21 6.06
N ALA A 35 -4.60 -9.18 6.47
CA ALA A 35 -4.24 -8.36 7.62
C ALA A 35 -4.23 -9.16 8.92
N ILE A 36 -5.22 -10.03 9.13
CA ILE A 36 -5.29 -10.94 10.29
C ILE A 36 -4.12 -11.93 10.26
N VAL A 37 -3.85 -12.57 9.11
CA VAL A 37 -2.73 -13.52 8.95
C VAL A 37 -1.40 -12.83 9.18
N LEU A 38 -1.19 -11.63 8.63
CA LEU A 38 0.03 -10.86 8.83
C LEU A 38 0.19 -10.39 10.29
N ALA A 39 -0.90 -10.00 10.95
CA ALA A 39 -0.88 -9.67 12.37
C ALA A 39 -0.56 -10.91 13.23
N ALA A 40 -1.15 -12.06 12.91
CA ALA A 40 -0.91 -13.33 13.59
C ALA A 40 0.54 -13.81 13.38
N LEU A 41 1.05 -13.78 12.15
CA LEU A 41 2.44 -14.10 11.83
C LEU A 41 3.41 -13.17 12.55
N ALA A 42 3.13 -11.87 12.60
CA ALA A 42 3.96 -10.92 13.33
C ALA A 42 3.99 -11.23 14.85
N ALA A 43 2.87 -11.68 15.41
CA ALA A 43 2.79 -12.12 16.80
C ALA A 43 3.56 -13.44 17.04
N ILE A 44 3.35 -14.45 16.18
CA ILE A 44 3.97 -15.78 16.26
C ILE A 44 5.49 -15.69 16.10
N LEU A 45 5.98 -14.88 15.15
CA LEU A 45 7.41 -14.71 14.87
C LEU A 45 8.15 -13.92 15.95
N LYS A 46 7.48 -13.50 17.04
CA LYS A 46 8.05 -12.70 18.13
C LYS A 46 8.86 -11.50 17.60
N LEU A 47 8.42 -10.91 16.48
CA LEU A 47 8.97 -9.65 15.96
C LEU A 47 8.93 -8.47 16.94
N PRO A 48 8.10 -8.46 18.01
CA PRO A 48 8.29 -7.53 19.13
C PRO A 48 9.59 -7.88 19.88
N ARG A 49 10.76 -7.56 19.33
CA ARG A 49 12.03 -7.60 20.08
C ARG A 49 11.88 -6.74 21.32
N VAL A 50 12.12 -7.30 22.51
CA VAL A 50 12.03 -6.57 23.79
C VAL A 50 12.89 -5.30 23.76
N GLU A 51 14.01 -5.35 23.02
CA GLU A 51 14.90 -4.23 22.75
C GLU A 51 14.64 -3.59 21.38
N GLY A 52 14.15 -2.36 21.40
CA GLY A 52 13.97 -1.53 20.21
C GLY A 52 13.28 -0.22 20.58
N PRO A 53 13.45 0.85 19.78
CA PRO A 53 12.84 2.13 20.08
C PRO A 53 11.31 1.98 20.19
N LYS A 54 10.72 2.38 21.32
CA LYS A 54 9.26 2.40 21.47
C LYS A 54 8.68 3.33 20.41
N VAL A 55 7.74 2.82 19.61
CA VAL A 55 7.03 3.62 18.61
C VAL A 55 5.94 4.41 19.35
N GLU A 56 6.15 5.71 19.51
CA GLU A 56 5.11 6.59 20.04
C GLU A 56 3.92 6.63 19.08
N LEU A 57 2.75 6.32 19.62
CA LEU A 57 1.50 6.28 18.86
C LEU A 57 0.95 7.71 18.75
N ARG A 58 0.64 8.14 17.53
CA ARG A 58 -0.16 9.36 17.31
C ARG A 58 -1.59 9.14 17.81
N SER A 59 -2.29 10.23 18.13
CA SER A 59 -3.71 10.16 18.50
C SER A 59 -4.54 9.45 17.41
N ALA A 60 -5.62 8.78 17.83
CA ALA A 60 -6.46 7.99 16.94
C ALA A 60 -7.02 8.82 15.76
N GLY A 61 -7.52 10.03 16.04
CA GLY A 61 -8.02 10.95 15.02
C GLY A 61 -6.93 11.40 14.03
N LYS A 62 -5.72 11.70 14.51
CA LYS A 62 -4.59 12.04 13.63
C LYS A 62 -4.16 10.85 12.77
N THR A 63 -4.20 9.64 13.32
CA THR A 63 -3.91 8.43 12.56
C THR A 63 -4.96 8.19 11.47
N ALA A 64 -6.25 8.34 11.80
CA ALA A 64 -7.34 8.21 10.83
C ALA A 64 -7.19 9.19 9.67
N LEU A 65 -6.89 10.46 9.95
CA LEU A 65 -6.60 11.46 8.92
C LEU A 65 -5.42 11.06 8.04
N LEU A 66 -4.31 10.62 8.63
CA LEU A 66 -3.13 10.19 7.87
C LEU A 66 -3.38 8.96 7.00
N VAL A 67 -4.26 8.06 7.44
CA VAL A 67 -4.70 6.90 6.64
C VAL A 67 -5.49 7.35 5.40
N VAL A 68 -6.36 8.35 5.54
CA VAL A 68 -7.06 8.95 4.39
C VAL A 68 -6.06 9.63 3.44
N VAL A 69 -5.08 10.37 3.98
CA VAL A 69 -4.00 10.98 3.19
C VAL A 69 -3.20 9.92 2.42
N CYS A 70 -2.95 8.75 3.01
CA CYS A 70 -2.33 7.63 2.29
C CYS A 70 -3.19 7.13 1.13
N GLY A 71 -4.52 7.11 1.28
CA GLY A 71 -5.45 6.81 0.20
C GLY A 71 -5.35 7.79 -0.97
N VAL A 72 -5.27 9.08 -0.68
CA VAL A 72 -5.05 10.13 -1.70
C VAL A 72 -3.68 9.97 -2.36
N ALA A 73 -2.62 9.73 -1.58
CA ALA A 73 -1.28 9.50 -2.12
C ALA A 73 -1.24 8.28 -3.05
N TYR A 74 -1.95 7.21 -2.69
CA TYR A 74 -2.08 6.04 -3.53
C TYR A 74 -2.75 6.35 -4.88
N ALA A 75 -3.83 7.13 -4.87
CA ALA A 75 -4.48 7.55 -6.11
C ALA A 75 -3.52 8.33 -7.03
N LEU A 76 -2.66 9.18 -6.46
CA LEU A 76 -1.62 9.88 -7.22
C LEU A 76 -0.57 8.92 -7.78
N TYR A 77 -0.08 7.96 -7.00
CA TYR A 77 0.85 6.94 -7.49
C TYR A 77 0.24 6.11 -8.61
N TYR A 78 -1.03 5.73 -8.47
CA TYR A 78 -1.75 5.01 -9.51
C TYR A 78 -1.83 5.82 -10.81
N LEU A 79 -2.15 7.11 -10.73
CA LEU A 79 -2.22 7.97 -11.92
C LEU A 79 -0.85 8.12 -12.58
N VAL A 80 0.19 8.42 -11.81
CA VAL A 80 1.53 8.66 -12.36
C VAL A 80 2.12 7.38 -12.94
N PHE A 81 2.23 6.33 -12.13
CA PHE A 81 2.86 5.09 -12.58
C PHE A 81 1.98 4.30 -13.53
N GLY A 82 0.66 4.35 -13.36
CA GLY A 82 -0.28 3.77 -14.32
C GLY A 82 -0.24 4.47 -15.67
N ALA A 83 -0.15 5.81 -15.71
CA ALA A 83 -0.01 6.54 -16.98
C ALA A 83 1.32 6.24 -17.67
N ILE A 84 2.44 6.18 -16.93
CA ILE A 84 3.74 5.79 -17.49
C ILE A 84 3.64 4.37 -18.06
N THR A 85 3.15 3.41 -17.28
CA THR A 85 3.04 2.02 -17.72
C THR A 85 2.12 1.89 -18.92
N TYR A 86 1.01 2.62 -18.93
CA TYR A 86 0.10 2.70 -20.06
C TYR A 86 0.81 3.19 -21.33
N GLN A 87 1.41 4.37 -21.28
CA GLN A 87 2.00 4.99 -22.48
C GLN A 87 3.14 4.15 -23.08
N PHE A 88 3.96 3.53 -22.24
CA PHE A 88 5.18 2.85 -22.71
C PHE A 88 5.04 1.34 -22.90
N PHE A 89 4.13 0.67 -22.17
CA PHE A 89 4.11 -0.80 -22.13
C PHE A 89 2.73 -1.40 -22.39
N THR A 90 1.65 -0.81 -21.88
CA THR A 90 0.32 -1.47 -21.89
C THR A 90 -0.70 -0.90 -22.87
N LYS A 91 -0.42 0.25 -23.53
CA LYS A 91 -1.32 0.85 -24.54
C LYS A 91 -1.66 -0.09 -25.69
N GLY A 92 -0.71 -0.92 -26.14
CA GLY A 92 -0.96 -1.92 -27.19
C GLY A 92 -1.92 -3.04 -26.77
N TYR A 93 -2.07 -3.28 -25.47
CA TYR A 93 -2.97 -4.30 -24.93
C TYR A 93 -4.36 -3.72 -24.60
N TYR A 94 -4.44 -2.46 -24.16
CA TYR A 94 -5.71 -1.82 -23.77
C TYR A 94 -5.83 -0.39 -24.29
N PRO A 95 -5.96 -0.16 -25.60
CA PRO A 95 -5.98 1.19 -26.17
C PRO A 95 -7.07 2.08 -25.57
N ASP A 96 -8.21 1.50 -25.18
CA ASP A 96 -9.38 2.22 -24.64
C ASP A 96 -9.35 2.46 -23.11
N ALA A 97 -8.23 2.14 -22.45
CA ALA A 97 -8.07 2.32 -21.00
C ALA A 97 -8.41 3.75 -20.50
N PRO A 98 -7.98 4.84 -21.16
CA PRO A 98 -8.34 6.20 -20.74
C PRO A 98 -9.85 6.48 -20.81
N GLN A 99 -10.52 5.98 -21.84
CA GLN A 99 -11.97 6.14 -22.04
C GLN A 99 -12.74 5.37 -20.96
N LEU A 100 -12.28 4.16 -20.61
CA LEU A 100 -12.87 3.36 -19.54
C LEU A 100 -12.72 4.03 -18.17
N VAL A 101 -11.54 4.57 -17.87
CA VAL A 101 -11.31 5.36 -16.64
C VAL A 101 -12.21 6.61 -16.62
N ALA A 102 -12.33 7.31 -17.75
CA ALA A 102 -13.17 8.51 -17.86
C ALA A 102 -14.66 8.21 -17.61
N ARG A 103 -15.18 7.06 -18.08
CA ARG A 103 -16.56 6.63 -17.86
C ARG A 103 -16.92 6.45 -16.39
N LEU A 104 -15.95 6.13 -15.54
CA LEU A 104 -16.17 5.98 -14.10
C LEU A 104 -16.35 7.32 -13.37
N GLY A 105 -15.89 8.43 -13.95
CA GLY A 105 -16.04 9.77 -13.37
C GLY A 105 -15.58 9.83 -11.90
N LEU A 106 -16.48 10.23 -11.00
CA LEU A 106 -16.19 10.31 -9.55
C LEU A 106 -15.93 8.94 -8.90
N TRP A 107 -16.49 7.85 -9.44
CA TRP A 107 -16.30 6.51 -8.88
C TRP A 107 -14.85 6.04 -8.97
N PHE A 108 -14.11 6.49 -9.99
CA PHE A 108 -12.69 6.22 -10.08
C PHE A 108 -11.96 6.68 -8.81
N TRP A 109 -12.19 7.93 -8.40
CA TRP A 109 -11.56 8.50 -7.21
C TRP A 109 -11.95 7.79 -5.93
N VAL A 110 -13.23 7.45 -5.77
CA VAL A 110 -13.72 6.70 -4.60
C VAL A 110 -13.05 5.33 -4.52
N ILE A 111 -12.95 4.62 -5.65
CA ILE A 111 -12.32 3.29 -5.70
C ILE A 111 -10.82 3.41 -5.38
N GLN A 112 -10.11 4.35 -5.98
CA GLN A 112 -8.66 4.46 -5.78
C GLN A 112 -8.28 4.93 -4.39
N ILE A 113 -8.94 5.97 -3.88
CA ILE A 113 -8.70 6.45 -2.52
C ILE A 113 -9.08 5.37 -1.52
N GLY A 114 -10.26 4.76 -1.68
CA GLY A 114 -10.73 3.66 -0.82
C GLY A 114 -9.75 2.48 -0.80
N ARG A 115 -9.22 2.08 -1.97
CA ARG A 115 -8.22 1.01 -2.09
C ARG A 115 -6.95 1.33 -1.31
N GLY A 116 -6.39 2.52 -1.49
CA GLY A 116 -5.20 2.96 -0.75
C GLY A 116 -5.43 3.05 0.76
N THR A 117 -6.60 3.55 1.18
CA THR A 117 -7.02 3.61 2.59
C THR A 117 -7.11 2.21 3.20
N LEU A 118 -7.80 1.28 2.55
CA LEU A 118 -7.94 -0.10 3.04
C LEU A 118 -6.60 -0.83 3.14
N MET A 119 -5.73 -0.67 2.14
CA MET A 119 -4.39 -1.25 2.17
C MET A 119 -3.56 -0.66 3.31
N THR A 120 -3.67 0.65 3.57
CA THR A 120 -2.99 1.31 4.69
C THR A 120 -3.50 0.80 6.04
N LEU A 121 -4.82 0.63 6.18
CA LEU A 121 -5.43 0.03 7.38
C LEU A 121 -4.93 -1.39 7.63
N ALA A 122 -4.82 -2.21 6.57
CA ALA A 122 -4.37 -3.59 6.66
C ALA A 122 -2.95 -3.72 7.22
N VAL A 123 -2.05 -2.79 6.88
CA VAL A 123 -0.66 -2.82 7.38
C VAL A 123 -0.44 -2.04 8.66
N LEU A 124 -1.44 -1.31 9.15
CA LEU A 124 -1.32 -0.50 10.36
C LEU A 124 -0.88 -1.30 11.62
N PRO A 125 -1.35 -2.54 11.86
CA PRO A 125 -0.82 -3.37 12.94
C PRO A 125 0.68 -3.64 12.79
N VAL A 126 1.14 -3.96 11.57
CA VAL A 126 2.56 -4.20 11.25
C VAL A 126 3.39 -2.94 11.48
N ILE A 127 2.89 -1.77 11.05
CA ILE A 127 3.53 -0.47 11.29
C ILE A 127 3.66 -0.20 12.80
N ARG A 128 2.78 -0.72 13.66
CA ARG A 128 2.86 -0.53 15.11
C ARG A 128 3.76 -1.55 15.80
N THR A 129 3.88 -2.77 15.28
CA THR A 129 4.63 -3.86 15.91
C THR A 129 6.10 -3.92 15.50
N LEU A 130 6.48 -3.45 14.30
CA LEU A 130 7.86 -3.53 13.82
C LEU A 130 8.82 -2.63 14.63
N ARG A 131 9.69 -3.22 15.44
CA ARG A 131 10.69 -2.48 16.23
C ARG A 131 12.00 -2.29 15.48
N MET A 132 11.94 -1.53 14.39
CA MET A 132 13.09 -1.17 13.55
C MET A 132 13.11 0.33 13.24
N SER A 133 14.22 0.83 12.69
CA SER A 133 14.33 2.24 12.30
C SER A 133 13.23 2.65 11.33
N ARG A 134 12.84 3.93 11.34
CA ARG A 134 11.73 4.45 10.50
C ARG A 134 11.93 4.15 9.01
N VAL A 135 13.16 4.19 8.53
CA VAL A 135 13.51 3.90 7.13
C VAL A 135 13.40 2.40 6.83
N GLN A 136 13.95 1.54 7.69
CA GLN A 136 13.84 0.09 7.52
C GLN A 136 12.37 -0.37 7.55
N ALA A 137 11.57 0.18 8.46
CA ALA A 137 10.14 -0.11 8.53
C ALA A 137 9.42 0.31 7.26
N ALA A 138 9.79 1.46 6.69
CA ALA A 138 9.17 1.96 5.46
C ALA A 138 9.41 1.01 4.29
N PHE A 139 10.65 0.55 4.09
CA PHE A 139 10.95 -0.44 3.06
C PHE A 139 10.30 -1.80 3.33
N ALA A 140 10.35 -2.30 4.57
CA ALA A 140 9.75 -3.58 4.93
C ALA A 140 8.24 -3.59 4.69
N VAL A 141 7.52 -2.55 5.12
CA VAL A 141 6.08 -2.41 4.91
C VAL A 141 5.76 -2.16 3.43
N GLY A 142 6.56 -1.34 2.73
CA GLY A 142 6.42 -1.16 1.28
C GLY A 142 6.48 -2.48 0.51
N LEU A 143 7.53 -3.28 0.75
CA LEU A 143 7.68 -4.59 0.14
C LEU A 143 6.53 -5.52 0.53
N LEU A 144 6.08 -5.50 1.78
CA LEU A 144 4.95 -6.31 2.23
C LEU A 144 3.66 -6.00 1.47
N VAL A 145 3.34 -4.71 1.31
CA VAL A 145 2.15 -4.26 0.57
C VAL A 145 2.25 -4.64 -0.91
N TRP A 146 3.44 -4.56 -1.51
CA TRP A 146 3.66 -5.00 -2.89
C TRP A 146 3.52 -6.52 -3.05
N VAL A 147 4.18 -7.30 -2.20
CA VAL A 147 4.13 -8.78 -2.30
C VAL A 147 2.70 -9.26 -2.13
N ALA A 148 2.00 -8.81 -1.09
CA ALA A 148 0.63 -9.24 -0.81
C ALA A 148 -0.38 -8.69 -1.83
N GLY A 149 -0.19 -7.45 -2.29
CA GLY A 149 -1.15 -6.74 -3.15
C GLY A 149 -0.91 -6.86 -4.65
N GLY A 150 0.29 -7.29 -5.08
CA GLY A 150 0.72 -7.27 -6.48
C GLY A 150 1.45 -8.53 -6.92
N ALA A 151 2.61 -8.83 -6.33
CA ALA A 151 3.45 -9.94 -6.81
C ALA A 151 2.76 -11.31 -6.63
N ALA A 152 2.26 -11.63 -5.44
CA ALA A 152 1.60 -12.90 -5.17
C ALA A 152 0.37 -13.16 -6.07
N PRO A 153 -0.57 -12.22 -6.25
CA PRO A 153 -1.74 -12.47 -7.10
C PRO A 153 -1.42 -12.57 -8.60
N LEU A 154 -0.34 -11.94 -9.09
CA LEU A 154 0.04 -11.97 -10.50
C LEU A 154 1.01 -13.11 -10.86
N LEU A 155 1.61 -13.75 -9.86
CA LEU A 155 2.49 -14.89 -10.05
C LEU A 155 1.74 -16.07 -10.71
N LEU A 156 0.53 -16.34 -10.24
CA LEU A 156 -0.29 -17.42 -10.78
C LEU A 156 -0.82 -17.08 -12.18
N PRO A 157 -0.77 -18.04 -13.12
CA PRO A 157 -1.41 -17.89 -14.42
C PRO A 157 -2.87 -17.49 -14.26
N ASN A 158 -3.31 -16.50 -15.03
CA ASN A 158 -4.70 -16.14 -15.13
C ASN A 158 -5.09 -16.01 -16.61
N PRO A 159 -6.35 -16.30 -16.97
CA PRO A 159 -6.80 -16.29 -18.36
C PRO A 159 -6.91 -14.88 -18.97
N LEU A 160 -6.74 -13.83 -18.15
CA LEU A 160 -6.96 -12.44 -18.55
C LEU A 160 -5.69 -11.74 -19.05
N MET A 161 -4.52 -12.22 -18.61
CA MET A 161 -3.24 -11.56 -18.87
C MET A 161 -2.16 -12.56 -19.24
N GLY A 162 -1.53 -12.33 -20.41
CA GLY A 162 -0.37 -13.10 -20.85
C GLY A 162 0.83 -12.95 -19.90
N PRO A 163 1.83 -13.85 -19.95
CA PRO A 163 2.99 -13.82 -19.06
C PRO A 163 3.73 -12.47 -19.04
N THR A 164 3.98 -11.88 -20.21
CA THR A 164 4.65 -10.57 -20.34
C THR A 164 3.87 -9.46 -19.66
N GLN A 165 2.55 -9.46 -19.84
CA GLN A 165 1.68 -8.43 -19.26
C GLN A 165 1.59 -8.56 -17.73
N ARG A 166 1.53 -9.79 -17.20
CA ARG A 166 1.59 -10.03 -15.75
C ARG A 166 2.90 -9.55 -15.15
N PHE A 167 4.02 -9.74 -15.85
CA PHE A 167 5.32 -9.24 -15.42
C PHE A 167 5.34 -7.70 -15.37
N ILE A 168 4.88 -7.03 -16.44
CA ILE A 168 4.79 -5.56 -16.50
C ILE A 168 3.93 -5.03 -15.36
N HIS A 169 2.73 -5.57 -15.15
CA HIS A 169 1.85 -5.15 -14.06
C HIS A 169 2.44 -5.46 -12.67
N THR A 170 3.23 -6.53 -12.52
CA THR A 170 3.91 -6.81 -11.23
C THR A 170 4.88 -5.69 -10.86
N ILE A 171 5.64 -5.17 -11.84
CA ILE A 171 6.56 -4.05 -11.66
C ILE A 171 5.81 -2.72 -11.51
N GLU A 172 4.75 -2.50 -12.27
CA GLU A 172 3.88 -1.34 -12.10
C GLU A 172 3.33 -1.28 -10.67
N ILE A 173 2.73 -2.37 -10.20
CA ILE A 173 2.15 -2.45 -8.85
C ILE A 173 3.23 -2.31 -7.78
N LEU A 174 4.48 -2.70 -8.04
CA LEU A 174 5.61 -2.41 -7.14
C LEU A 174 5.70 -0.91 -6.87
N THR A 175 5.74 -0.10 -7.92
CA THR A 175 5.91 1.35 -7.79
C THR A 175 4.73 2.03 -7.07
N GLN A 176 3.53 1.46 -7.15
CA GLN A 176 2.35 1.97 -6.47
C GLN A 176 2.25 1.48 -5.01
N ASN A 177 2.29 0.17 -4.80
CA ASN A 177 2.05 -0.47 -3.52
C ASN A 177 3.23 -0.31 -2.57
N ALA A 178 4.47 -0.40 -3.06
CA ALA A 178 5.63 -0.19 -2.21
C ALA A 178 5.75 1.27 -1.78
N ALA A 179 5.51 2.22 -2.71
CA ALA A 179 5.47 3.64 -2.38
C ALA A 179 4.37 3.94 -1.34
N LEU A 180 3.19 3.33 -1.46
CA LEU A 180 2.14 3.47 -0.44
C LEU A 180 2.60 2.97 0.93
N GLY A 181 3.18 1.77 1.03
CA GLY A 181 3.64 1.24 2.32
C GLY A 181 4.76 2.08 2.94
N ILE A 182 5.67 2.60 2.12
CA ILE A 182 6.69 3.57 2.54
C ILE A 182 6.03 4.84 3.10
N THR A 183 5.12 5.44 2.33
CA THR A 183 4.40 6.67 2.72
C THR A 183 3.59 6.46 3.99
N ALA A 184 2.90 5.33 4.14
CA ALA A 184 2.15 4.97 5.34
C ALA A 184 3.04 4.97 6.58
N VAL A 185 4.22 4.34 6.51
CA VAL A 185 5.17 4.33 7.64
C VAL A 185 5.69 5.73 7.93
N LEU A 186 6.08 6.48 6.89
CA LEU A 186 6.62 7.83 7.07
C LEU A 186 5.59 8.78 7.68
N LEU A 187 4.32 8.68 7.30
CA LEU A 187 3.28 9.54 7.84
C LEU A 187 2.86 9.13 9.25
N VAL A 188 2.59 7.84 9.47
CA VAL A 188 2.03 7.34 10.73
C VAL A 188 3.08 7.32 11.83
N ARG A 189 4.32 6.91 11.54
CA ARG A 189 5.39 6.92 12.57
C ARG A 189 5.95 8.33 12.74
N PRO A 190 5.92 8.90 13.96
CA PRO A 190 6.58 10.17 14.22
C PRO A 190 8.08 10.06 13.96
N LYS A 191 8.68 11.15 13.49
CA LYS A 191 10.15 11.27 13.44
C LYS A 191 10.61 11.32 14.89
N GLN A 192 11.39 10.34 15.33
CA GLN A 192 12.03 10.41 16.64
C GLN A 192 12.86 11.69 16.65
N ALA A 193 12.53 12.60 17.56
CA ALA A 193 13.41 13.72 17.83
C ALA A 193 14.76 13.11 18.19
N ARG A 194 15.82 13.51 17.49
CA ARG A 194 17.17 13.26 17.99
C ARG A 194 17.20 13.96 19.35
N SER A 195 17.06 13.20 20.43
CA SER A 195 17.35 13.71 21.76
C SER A 195 18.76 14.30 21.68
N GLY A 196 18.96 15.52 22.14
CA GLY A 196 20.19 16.31 22.03
C GLY A 196 21.37 15.74 22.82
N ALA A 197 21.65 14.44 22.71
CA ALA A 197 22.83 13.78 23.24
C ALA A 197 23.99 14.01 22.26
N GLY A 198 24.50 15.24 22.25
CA GLY A 198 25.63 15.63 21.41
C GLY A 198 26.26 16.98 21.76
N LEU A 199 25.85 17.60 22.87
CA LEU A 199 26.65 18.68 23.45
C LEU A 199 27.55 18.04 24.51
N PRO A 200 28.89 18.02 24.31
CA PRO A 200 29.80 17.64 25.38
C PRO A 200 29.53 18.57 26.58
N ALA A 201 29.35 17.98 27.76
CA ALA A 201 29.21 18.73 28.99
C ALA A 201 30.45 19.64 29.14
N GLU A 202 30.22 20.95 29.30
CA GLU A 202 31.26 21.88 29.71
C GLU A 202 31.92 21.34 30.97
N VAL A 203 33.22 21.07 30.89
CA VAL A 203 34.06 20.74 32.03
C VAL A 203 34.13 22.01 32.90
N PRO A 204 33.67 22.00 34.16
CA PRO A 204 33.77 23.18 35.00
C PRO A 204 35.26 23.48 35.25
N ALA A 205 35.66 24.70 34.91
CA ALA A 205 36.98 25.22 35.21
C ALA A 205 37.22 25.14 36.72
N ARG A 206 38.23 24.38 37.14
CA ARG A 206 38.72 24.40 38.52
C ARG A 206 39.43 25.73 38.74
N VAL A 207 38.93 26.52 39.70
CA VAL A 207 39.64 27.64 40.33
C VAL A 207 40.34 27.11 41.57
#